data_AF-A0AAU5HGK2-F1
#
_entry.id   AF-A0AAU5HGK2-F1
#
_cell.length_a   1.000
_cell.length_b   1.000
_cell.length_c   1.000
_cell.angle_alpha   90.00
_cell.angle_beta   90.00
_cell.angle_gamma   90.00
#
_symmetry.space_group_name_H-M   'P 1'
#
loop_
_entity.id
_entity.type
_entity.pdbx_description
1 polymer ?
#
loop_
_entity_poly.entity_id
_entity_poly.type
_entity_poly.pdbx_seq_one_letter_code
_entity_poly.pdbx_strand_id
1 'polypeptide(L)'
;MDVYIEVTLDPLGTAERGKAVVAWYERALSGLLGELVQQEESSGVYTRTSVQQSEGSRSIRMPHLGSNRSRLNEELKKSPEWAVTEFYGEDVLGRVQCSYFPVEGEWSKFVVALRAGSLNLADAEFCTALVDFLVSALHDLNPAFARIEHDVFSDWSNVEVALMRDLDESLPGDRDFLRGYAWVTVCPQELATRLGGQEAMEASGAFYRVVPLEGGGVLLQASETSSGYTDRVMERVFEVLAPVLPGGEPHADPAHPNVRFVPRDAAWAH
;
A
#
# COMPACT_ATOMS: atom_id res chain seq x y z
N MET A 1 -12.86 -4.31 -6.79
CA MET A 1 -11.65 -4.85 -6.14
C MET A 1 -11.94 -4.86 -4.65
N ASP A 2 -11.35 -5.78 -3.90
CA ASP A 2 -11.57 -5.96 -2.45
C ASP A 2 -10.26 -5.97 -1.64
N VAL A 3 -9.10 -6.16 -2.28
CA VAL A 3 -7.77 -5.93 -1.68
C VAL A 3 -7.09 -4.69 -2.24
N TYR A 4 -6.53 -3.86 -1.35
CA TYR A 4 -5.75 -2.67 -1.66
C TYR A 4 -4.38 -2.73 -0.97
N ILE A 5 -3.30 -2.60 -1.76
CA ILE A 5 -1.93 -2.49 -1.29
C ILE A 5 -1.40 -1.13 -1.69
N GLU A 6 -0.91 -0.36 -0.72
CA GLU A 6 -0.35 0.97 -0.92
C GLU A 6 1.04 1.06 -0.28
N VAL A 7 1.94 1.77 -0.95
CA VAL A 7 3.24 2.18 -0.44
C VAL A 7 3.44 3.66 -0.70
N THR A 8 3.90 4.39 0.30
CA THR A 8 4.39 5.76 0.19
C THR A 8 5.89 5.79 0.46
N LEU A 9 6.63 6.44 -0.44
CA LEU A 9 8.06 6.67 -0.32
C LEU A 9 8.34 8.17 -0.22
N ASP A 10 9.33 8.52 0.59
CA ASP A 10 9.96 9.84 0.63
C ASP A 10 10.44 10.28 -0.78
N PRO A 11 10.83 11.55 -0.93
CA PRO A 11 11.47 12.04 -2.14
C PRO A 11 12.64 11.17 -2.60
N LEU A 12 12.53 10.67 -3.83
CA LEU A 12 13.56 9.89 -4.50
C LEU A 12 14.12 10.68 -5.69
N GLY A 13 15.42 10.55 -5.93
CA GLY A 13 16.01 11.05 -7.17
C GLY A 13 15.34 10.41 -8.39
N THR A 14 15.21 11.14 -9.50
CA THR A 14 14.46 10.69 -10.69
C THR A 14 14.84 9.29 -11.18
N ALA A 15 16.15 8.98 -11.20
CA ALA A 15 16.65 7.67 -11.65
C ALA A 15 16.32 6.54 -10.67
N GLU A 16 16.32 6.83 -9.36
CA GLU A 16 15.94 5.87 -8.32
C GLU A 16 14.44 5.61 -8.34
N ARG A 17 13.63 6.67 -8.44
CA ARG A 17 12.17 6.56 -8.61
C ARG A 17 11.82 5.71 -9.84
N GLY A 18 12.47 5.96 -10.99
CA GLY A 18 12.23 5.18 -12.20
C GLY A 18 12.54 3.69 -12.02
N LYS A 19 13.62 3.35 -11.29
CA LYS A 19 13.94 1.97 -10.93
C LYS A 19 12.89 1.37 -10.00
N ALA A 20 12.47 2.10 -8.96
CA ALA A 20 11.47 1.66 -8.00
C ALA A 20 10.11 1.40 -8.66
N VAL A 21 9.68 2.28 -9.57
CA VAL A 21 8.44 2.10 -10.35
C VAL A 21 8.50 0.86 -11.24
N VAL A 22 9.60 0.65 -11.99
CA VAL A 22 9.76 -0.57 -12.80
C VAL A 22 9.74 -1.82 -11.93
N ALA A 23 10.45 -1.79 -10.82
CA ALA A 23 10.55 -2.88 -9.87
C ALA A 23 9.19 -3.24 -9.24
N TRP A 24 8.37 -2.22 -8.94
CA TRP A 24 6.99 -2.38 -8.47
C TRP A 24 6.10 -3.06 -9.51
N TYR A 25 6.11 -2.53 -10.74
CA TYR A 25 5.31 -3.06 -11.85
C TYR A 25 5.69 -4.49 -12.20
N GLU A 26 6.98 -4.79 -12.35
CA GLU A 26 7.43 -6.14 -12.71
C GLU A 26 7.03 -7.16 -11.65
N ARG A 27 7.18 -6.84 -10.35
CA ARG A 27 6.73 -7.72 -9.26
C ARG A 27 5.23 -7.92 -9.26
N ALA A 28 4.44 -6.85 -9.43
CA ALA A 28 3.00 -6.95 -9.45
C ALA A 28 2.50 -7.81 -10.63
N LEU A 29 3.06 -7.58 -11.82
CA LEU A 29 2.68 -8.25 -13.06
C LEU A 29 3.20 -9.70 -13.18
N SER A 30 4.29 -10.05 -12.49
CA SER A 30 4.79 -11.42 -12.44
C SER A 30 4.29 -12.22 -11.23
N GLY A 31 3.84 -11.53 -10.18
CA GLY A 31 3.27 -12.12 -8.96
C GLY A 31 1.75 -12.00 -8.94
N LEU A 32 1.23 -11.08 -8.11
CA LEU A 32 -0.20 -10.99 -7.77
C LEU A 32 -1.15 -10.87 -8.98
N LEU A 33 -0.71 -10.23 -10.06
CA LEU A 33 -1.50 -10.03 -11.28
C LEU A 33 -1.08 -10.99 -12.40
N GLY A 34 -0.17 -11.93 -12.14
CA GLY A 34 0.39 -12.83 -13.16
C GLY A 34 -0.65 -13.68 -13.87
N GLU A 35 -1.65 -14.18 -13.15
CA GLU A 35 -2.77 -14.90 -13.77
C GLU A 35 -3.58 -14.02 -14.73
N LEU A 36 -3.83 -12.76 -14.36
CA LEU A 36 -4.56 -11.81 -15.22
C LEU A 36 -3.74 -11.46 -16.48
N VAL A 37 -2.41 -11.40 -16.37
CA VAL A 37 -1.50 -11.23 -17.51
C VAL A 37 -1.62 -12.43 -18.47
N GLN A 38 -1.61 -13.67 -17.94
CA GLN A 38 -1.78 -14.88 -18.76
C GLN A 38 -3.17 -14.95 -19.40
N GLN A 39 -4.20 -14.49 -18.68
CA GLN A 39 -5.57 -14.47 -19.15
C GLN A 39 -5.81 -13.45 -20.27
N GLU A 40 -5.06 -12.34 -20.33
CA GLU A 40 -5.14 -11.41 -21.46
C GLU A 40 -4.73 -12.07 -22.79
N GLU A 41 -3.79 -13.01 -22.75
CA GLU A 41 -3.29 -13.71 -23.95
C GLU A 41 -4.23 -14.84 -24.42
N SER A 42 -5.08 -15.35 -23.53
CA SER A 42 -5.80 -16.62 -23.73
C SER A 42 -7.32 -16.53 -23.52
N SER A 43 -7.83 -15.45 -22.94
CA SER A 43 -9.24 -15.32 -22.52
C SER A 43 -9.75 -13.87 -22.65
N GLY A 44 -11.03 -13.65 -22.33
CA GLY A 44 -11.72 -12.36 -22.51
C GLY A 44 -11.28 -11.23 -21.59
N VAL A 45 -10.14 -11.36 -20.91
CA VAL A 45 -9.52 -10.27 -20.12
C VAL A 45 -8.80 -9.32 -21.07
N TYR A 46 -8.92 -8.01 -20.83
CA TYR A 46 -8.13 -7.01 -21.57
C TYR A 46 -7.53 -5.99 -20.62
N THR A 47 -6.40 -5.41 -21.02
CA THR A 47 -5.75 -4.36 -20.24
C THR A 47 -5.91 -2.98 -20.85
N ARG A 48 -5.90 -1.98 -19.98
CA ARG A 48 -5.70 -0.58 -20.33
C ARG A 48 -4.53 -0.03 -19.54
N THR A 49 -3.45 0.26 -20.25
CA THR A 49 -2.29 0.94 -19.66
C THR A 49 -2.26 2.40 -20.08
N SER A 50 -1.98 3.29 -19.15
CA SER A 50 -1.80 4.71 -19.41
C SER A 50 -0.61 5.25 -18.60
N VAL A 51 0.25 6.01 -19.26
CA VAL A 51 1.44 6.65 -18.64
C VAL A 51 1.43 8.14 -18.96
N GLN A 52 1.69 8.97 -17.96
CA GLN A 52 1.80 10.42 -18.08
C GLN A 52 3.13 10.86 -17.47
N GLN A 53 3.97 11.49 -18.28
CA GLN A 53 5.34 11.83 -17.87
C GLN A 53 5.38 13.03 -16.93
N SER A 54 4.53 14.03 -17.19
CA SER A 54 4.36 15.20 -16.34
C SER A 54 2.93 15.74 -16.36
N GLU A 55 2.59 16.59 -15.40
CA GLU A 55 1.32 17.31 -15.36
C GLU A 55 1.13 18.09 -16.67
N GLY A 56 -0.11 18.07 -17.19
CA GLY A 56 -0.46 18.69 -18.47
C GLY A 56 0.09 17.98 -19.72
N SER A 57 1.01 17.01 -19.59
CA SER A 57 1.47 16.21 -20.72
C SER A 57 0.40 15.23 -21.19
N ARG A 58 0.41 14.91 -22.49
CA ARG A 58 -0.51 13.92 -23.05
C ARG A 58 -0.18 12.53 -22.54
N SER A 59 -1.18 11.82 -22.02
CA SER A 59 -1.00 10.42 -21.61
C SER A 59 -0.76 9.51 -22.82
N ILE A 60 0.25 8.67 -22.70
CA ILE A 60 0.54 7.57 -23.63
C ILE A 60 -0.35 6.39 -23.24
N ARG A 61 -1.19 5.92 -24.17
CA ARG A 61 -2.06 4.76 -23.96
C ARG A 61 -1.47 3.53 -24.65
N MET A 62 -1.45 2.42 -23.94
CA MET A 62 -0.92 1.14 -24.39
C MET A 62 -1.94 0.03 -24.06
N PRO A 63 -2.92 -0.24 -24.96
CA PRO A 63 -3.79 -1.40 -24.81
C PRO A 63 -2.98 -2.68 -25.03
N HIS A 64 -3.41 -3.81 -24.48
CA HIS A 64 -2.72 -5.10 -24.63
C HIS A 64 -1.29 -5.09 -24.07
N LEU A 65 -1.19 -5.27 -22.76
CA LEU A 65 0.04 -5.25 -21.98
C LEU A 65 1.07 -6.23 -22.54
N GLY A 66 0.67 -7.45 -22.92
CA GLY A 66 1.58 -8.46 -23.48
C GLY A 66 2.44 -7.92 -24.64
N SER A 67 1.81 -7.25 -25.61
CA SER A 67 2.51 -6.65 -26.76
C SER A 67 3.26 -5.34 -26.45
N ASN A 68 2.93 -4.67 -25.35
CA ASN A 68 3.47 -3.37 -24.99
C ASN A 68 4.42 -3.41 -23.78
N ARG A 69 4.73 -4.59 -23.23
CA ARG A 69 5.51 -4.72 -21.99
C ARG A 69 6.88 -4.03 -22.06
N SER A 70 7.61 -4.22 -23.17
CA SER A 70 8.91 -3.55 -23.37
C SER A 70 8.78 -2.03 -23.42
N ARG A 71 7.75 -1.52 -24.12
CA ARG A 71 7.48 -0.09 -24.23
C ARG A 71 7.05 0.50 -22.89
N LEU A 72 6.19 -0.19 -22.14
CA LEU A 72 5.81 0.21 -20.79
C LEU A 72 7.06 0.35 -19.92
N ASN A 73 7.94 -0.65 -19.90
CA ASN A 73 9.17 -0.61 -19.12
C ASN A 73 10.06 0.60 -19.49
N GLU A 74 10.18 0.92 -20.78
CA GLU A 74 10.88 2.13 -21.24
C GLU A 74 10.24 3.43 -20.75
N GLU A 75 8.91 3.52 -20.75
CA GLU A 75 8.20 4.71 -20.25
C GLU A 75 8.28 4.84 -18.72
N LEU A 76 8.22 3.73 -17.98
CA LEU A 76 8.37 3.72 -16.52
C LEU A 76 9.77 4.13 -16.07
N LYS A 77 10.82 3.74 -16.81
CA LYS A 77 12.22 4.16 -16.56
C LYS A 77 12.41 5.67 -16.63
N LYS A 78 11.58 6.37 -17.41
CA LYS A 78 11.59 7.84 -17.49
C LYS A 78 10.98 8.50 -16.25
N SER A 79 10.51 7.71 -15.30
CA SER A 79 10.04 8.17 -14.01
C SER A 79 8.77 9.02 -14.15
N PRO A 80 7.66 8.44 -14.67
CA PRO A 80 6.46 9.20 -14.95
C PRO A 80 5.83 9.75 -13.67
N GLU A 81 5.16 10.90 -13.76
CA GLU A 81 4.33 11.41 -12.67
C GLU A 81 3.15 10.47 -12.36
N TRP A 82 2.63 9.79 -13.39
CA TRP A 82 1.55 8.85 -13.19
C TRP A 82 1.61 7.71 -14.20
N ALA A 83 1.42 6.48 -13.73
CA ALA A 83 1.18 5.35 -14.59
C ALA A 83 0.15 4.43 -13.95
N VAL A 84 -0.74 3.86 -14.77
CA VAL A 84 -1.67 2.83 -14.34
C VAL A 84 -1.76 1.73 -15.39
N THR A 85 -1.87 0.48 -14.94
CA THR A 85 -2.35 -0.65 -15.74
C THR A 85 -3.53 -1.28 -15.02
N GLU A 86 -4.66 -1.36 -15.71
CA GLU A 86 -5.89 -1.98 -15.21
C GLU A 86 -6.26 -3.19 -16.07
N PHE A 87 -6.73 -4.24 -15.40
CA PHE A 87 -7.21 -5.47 -15.99
C PHE A 87 -8.73 -5.52 -15.90
N TYR A 88 -9.39 -5.83 -17.01
CA TYR A 88 -10.84 -5.80 -17.13
C TYR A 88 -11.39 -7.13 -17.59
N GLY A 89 -12.51 -7.54 -16.99
CA GLY A 89 -13.47 -8.50 -17.52
C GLY A 89 -14.81 -7.78 -17.72
N GLU A 90 -15.84 -8.21 -17.00
CA GLU A 90 -17.08 -7.42 -16.85
C GLU A 90 -16.87 -6.15 -16.01
N ASP A 91 -15.96 -6.22 -15.03
CA ASP A 91 -15.51 -5.11 -14.17
C ASP A 91 -13.98 -5.04 -14.13
N VAL A 92 -13.42 -4.10 -13.35
CA VAL A 92 -11.99 -4.07 -13.00
C VAL A 92 -11.65 -5.24 -12.07
N LEU A 93 -10.77 -6.12 -12.57
CA LEU A 93 -10.28 -7.33 -11.88
C LEU A 93 -9.01 -7.04 -11.06
N GLY A 94 -8.16 -6.15 -11.56
CA GLY A 94 -6.92 -5.76 -10.89
C GLY A 94 -6.33 -4.49 -11.45
N ARG A 95 -5.44 -3.87 -10.68
CA ARG A 95 -4.78 -2.61 -10.99
C ARG A 95 -3.36 -2.63 -10.42
N VAL A 96 -2.41 -2.10 -11.17
CA VAL A 96 -1.13 -1.63 -10.66
C VAL A 96 -0.95 -0.16 -11.06
N GLN A 97 -0.46 0.66 -10.14
CA GLN A 97 -0.35 2.10 -10.33
C GLN A 97 0.89 2.65 -9.64
N CYS A 98 1.43 3.73 -10.19
CA CYS A 98 2.29 4.67 -9.48
C CYS A 98 1.78 6.10 -9.68
N SER A 99 1.95 6.93 -8.66
CA SER A 99 1.75 8.37 -8.68
C SER A 99 2.95 9.05 -8.05
N TYR A 100 3.31 10.22 -8.53
CA TYR A 100 4.30 11.11 -7.93
C TYR A 100 3.69 12.50 -7.76
N PHE A 101 3.99 13.12 -6.63
CA PHE A 101 3.37 14.34 -6.14
C PHE A 101 4.40 15.46 -6.06
N PRO A 102 4.70 16.15 -7.18
CA PRO A 102 5.77 17.16 -7.23
C PRO A 102 5.50 18.38 -6.34
N VAL A 103 4.23 18.73 -6.10
CA VAL A 103 3.85 19.96 -5.40
C VAL A 103 3.74 19.71 -3.89
N GLU A 104 3.38 18.49 -3.52
CA GLU A 104 3.07 18.06 -2.15
C GLU A 104 4.31 17.53 -1.42
N GLY A 105 5.51 17.79 -1.94
CA GLY A 105 6.77 17.44 -1.31
C GLY A 105 7.55 16.32 -1.99
N GLU A 106 7.30 16.03 -3.26
CA GLU A 106 8.05 15.06 -4.09
C GLU A 106 7.87 13.58 -3.67
N TRP A 107 6.72 13.25 -3.08
CA TRP A 107 6.40 11.88 -2.65
C TRP A 107 6.10 10.96 -3.81
N SER A 108 6.40 9.67 -3.65
CA SER A 108 5.98 8.62 -4.58
C SER A 108 5.00 7.68 -3.90
N LYS A 109 3.89 7.38 -4.57
CA LYS A 109 2.89 6.40 -4.12
C LYS A 109 2.77 5.27 -5.12
N PHE A 110 2.86 4.03 -4.65
CA PHE A 110 2.67 2.83 -5.44
C PHE A 110 1.47 2.04 -4.94
N VAL A 111 0.66 1.55 -5.86
CA VAL A 111 -0.57 0.83 -5.55
C VAL A 111 -0.68 -0.44 -6.36
N VAL A 112 -1.16 -1.51 -5.70
CA VAL A 112 -1.72 -2.70 -6.34
C VAL A 112 -3.10 -2.92 -5.73
N ALA A 113 -4.09 -3.17 -6.57
CA ALA A 113 -5.42 -3.54 -6.13
C ALA A 113 -5.89 -4.77 -6.92
N LEU A 114 -6.63 -5.66 -6.27
CA LEU A 114 -7.12 -6.88 -6.91
C LEU A 114 -8.47 -7.29 -6.33
N ARG A 115 -9.21 -8.09 -7.11
CA ARG A 115 -10.42 -8.78 -6.68
C ARG A 115 -10.04 -10.21 -6.26
N ALA A 116 -9.80 -10.40 -4.97
CA ALA A 116 -9.41 -11.66 -4.35
C ALA A 116 -10.63 -12.52 -3.96
N GLY A 117 -11.70 -11.93 -3.44
CA GLY A 117 -12.85 -12.63 -2.87
C GLY A 117 -12.60 -13.18 -1.46
N SER A 118 -13.69 -13.34 -0.70
CA SER A 118 -13.62 -13.70 0.73
C SER A 118 -12.97 -15.05 1.03
N LEU A 119 -13.07 -16.03 0.12
CA LEU A 119 -12.44 -17.35 0.30
C LEU A 119 -10.91 -17.23 0.29
N ASN A 120 -10.34 -16.47 -0.64
CA ASN A 120 -8.90 -16.23 -0.70
C ASN A 120 -8.42 -15.43 0.51
N LEU A 121 -9.23 -14.49 1.01
CA LEU A 121 -8.89 -13.71 2.20
C LEU A 121 -8.96 -14.49 3.52
N ALA A 122 -9.54 -15.69 3.49
CA ALA A 122 -9.49 -16.67 4.58
C ALA A 122 -8.43 -17.75 4.38
N ASP A 123 -7.74 -17.75 3.23
CA ASP A 123 -6.67 -18.69 2.94
C ASP A 123 -5.31 -18.13 3.36
N ALA A 124 -4.57 -18.91 4.15
CA ALA A 124 -3.28 -18.50 4.70
C ALA A 124 -2.18 -18.45 3.63
N GLU A 125 -2.25 -19.33 2.62
CA GLU A 125 -1.26 -19.34 1.53
C GLU A 125 -1.40 -18.08 0.67
N PHE A 126 -2.64 -17.76 0.25
CA PHE A 126 -2.93 -16.52 -0.46
C PHE A 126 -2.53 -15.27 0.35
N CYS A 127 -2.88 -15.22 1.64
CA CYS A 127 -2.53 -14.08 2.50
C CYS A 127 -1.00 -13.94 2.66
N THR A 128 -0.29 -15.07 2.77
CA THR A 128 1.18 -15.07 2.80
C THR A 128 1.77 -14.52 1.50
N ALA A 129 1.22 -14.89 0.34
CA ALA A 129 1.66 -14.35 -0.95
C ALA A 129 1.48 -12.83 -1.07
N LEU A 130 0.40 -12.25 -0.51
CA LEU A 130 0.21 -10.80 -0.45
C LEU A 130 1.31 -10.11 0.40
N VAL A 131 1.59 -10.67 1.58
CA VAL A 131 2.61 -10.15 2.49
C VAL A 131 4.00 -10.27 1.88
N ASP A 132 4.35 -11.42 1.32
CA ASP A 132 5.67 -11.67 0.73
C ASP A 132 5.89 -10.84 -0.54
N PHE A 133 4.84 -10.55 -1.31
CA PHE A 133 4.91 -9.56 -2.38
C PHE A 133 5.36 -8.20 -1.84
N LEU A 134 4.72 -7.71 -0.77
CA LEU A 134 5.04 -6.41 -0.20
C LEU A 134 6.46 -6.38 0.41
N VAL A 135 6.86 -7.42 1.16
CA VAL A 135 8.23 -7.57 1.68
C VAL A 135 9.25 -7.53 0.54
N SER A 136 9.02 -8.30 -0.52
CA SER A 136 9.93 -8.34 -1.68
C SER A 136 10.00 -7.02 -2.43
N ALA A 137 8.87 -6.31 -2.55
CA ALA A 137 8.81 -5.01 -3.21
C ALA A 137 9.54 -3.91 -2.44
N LEU A 138 9.59 -4.03 -1.11
CA LEU A 138 10.19 -3.04 -0.20
C LEU A 138 11.57 -3.42 0.31
N HIS A 139 12.11 -4.56 -0.13
CA HIS A 139 13.37 -5.12 0.38
C HIS A 139 14.49 -4.07 0.54
N ASP A 140 14.76 -3.31 -0.52
CA ASP A 140 15.84 -2.31 -0.56
C ASP A 140 15.36 -0.87 -0.32
N LEU A 141 14.14 -0.67 0.17
CA LEU A 141 13.52 0.64 0.34
C LEU A 141 13.22 0.91 1.82
N ASN A 142 13.34 2.18 2.24
CA ASN A 142 12.83 2.67 3.52
C ASN A 142 11.49 3.37 3.27
N PRO A 143 10.35 2.66 3.25
CA PRO A 143 9.06 3.30 3.03
C PRO A 143 8.69 4.23 4.18
N ALA A 144 8.04 5.34 3.86
CA ALA A 144 7.44 6.25 4.85
C ALA A 144 6.15 5.63 5.43
N PHE A 145 5.41 4.90 4.59
CA PHE A 145 4.21 4.17 4.99
C PHE A 145 3.91 3.05 3.99
N ALA A 146 3.30 1.95 4.44
CA ALA A 146 2.61 1.03 3.54
C ALA A 146 1.50 0.27 4.28
N ARG A 147 0.52 -0.23 3.53
CA ARG A 147 -0.59 -1.03 4.08
C ARG A 147 -1.10 -2.08 3.11
N ILE A 148 -1.70 -3.13 3.67
CA ILE A 148 -2.63 -4.01 2.95
C ILE A 148 -3.98 -3.95 3.68
N GLU A 149 -5.02 -3.65 2.92
CA GLU A 149 -6.35 -3.39 3.43
C GLU A 149 -7.44 -4.08 2.61
N HIS A 150 -8.55 -4.40 3.27
CA HIS A 150 -9.73 -5.04 2.70
C HIS A 150 -10.93 -4.07 2.69
N ASP A 151 -11.66 -4.00 1.58
CA ASP A 151 -12.88 -3.20 1.38
C ASP A 151 -12.75 -1.66 1.53
N VAL A 152 -11.54 -1.14 1.71
CA VAL A 152 -11.25 0.30 1.73
C VAL A 152 -10.30 0.65 0.59
N PHE A 153 -10.80 1.46 -0.35
CA PHE A 153 -10.09 1.90 -1.56
C PHE A 153 -9.97 3.42 -1.57
N SER A 154 -9.22 3.93 -0.62
CA SER A 154 -9.03 5.36 -0.41
C SER A 154 -7.55 5.68 -0.47
N ASP A 155 -7.20 6.88 -0.95
CA ASP A 155 -5.85 7.41 -0.81
C ASP A 155 -5.52 7.79 0.65
N TRP A 156 -6.56 7.90 1.49
CA TRP A 156 -6.45 8.10 2.92
C TRP A 156 -6.43 6.79 3.70
N SER A 157 -5.62 6.74 4.75
CA SER A 157 -5.67 5.75 5.80
C SER A 157 -7.01 5.83 6.55
N ASN A 158 -7.45 4.73 7.17
CA ASN A 158 -8.63 4.76 8.03
C ASN A 158 -8.52 5.77 9.17
N VAL A 159 -7.32 5.95 9.72
CA VAL A 159 -7.05 6.91 10.79
C VAL A 159 -7.09 8.34 10.25
N GLU A 160 -6.58 8.59 9.04
CA GLU A 160 -6.66 9.90 8.40
C GLU A 160 -8.11 10.30 8.15
N VAL A 161 -8.93 9.39 7.61
CA VAL A 161 -10.37 9.62 7.44
C VAL A 161 -11.03 9.89 8.79
N ALA A 162 -10.77 9.06 9.79
CA ALA A 162 -11.41 9.19 11.10
C ALA A 162 -11.01 10.48 11.85
N LEU A 163 -9.81 11.00 11.59
CA LEU A 163 -9.32 12.26 12.17
C LEU A 163 -9.56 13.48 11.27
N MET A 164 -10.21 13.30 10.11
CA MET A 164 -10.40 14.34 9.08
C MET A 164 -9.10 15.03 8.67
N ARG A 165 -8.01 14.27 8.59
CA ARG A 165 -6.70 14.76 8.16
C ARG A 165 -6.57 14.57 6.66
N ASP A 166 -6.12 15.62 5.97
CA ASP A 166 -5.78 15.49 4.56
C ASP A 166 -4.34 14.97 4.36
N LEU A 167 -3.98 14.68 3.11
CA LEU A 167 -2.65 14.18 2.76
C LEU A 167 -1.58 15.26 2.85
N ASP A 168 -1.94 16.53 2.62
CA ASP A 168 -1.00 17.65 2.68
C ASP A 168 -0.51 17.88 4.10
N GLU A 169 -1.36 17.60 5.10
CA GLU A 169 -1.01 17.62 6.52
C GLU A 169 -0.32 16.34 6.99
N SER A 170 -0.60 15.20 6.36
CA SER A 170 -0.13 13.88 6.84
C SER A 170 1.22 13.49 6.26
N LEU A 171 1.40 13.62 4.94
CA LEU A 171 2.62 13.18 4.25
C LEU A 171 3.90 13.83 4.82
N PRO A 172 3.97 15.16 5.08
CA PRO A 172 5.17 15.76 5.67
C PRO A 172 5.53 15.21 7.05
N GLY A 173 4.56 14.60 7.75
CA GLY A 173 4.71 14.04 9.10
C GLY A 173 4.84 12.53 9.14
N ASP A 174 4.94 11.81 8.02
CA ASP A 174 4.95 10.32 7.99
C ASP A 174 6.08 9.69 8.81
N ARG A 175 7.18 10.44 9.01
CA ARG A 175 8.32 10.02 9.83
C ARG A 175 8.15 10.34 11.32
N ASP A 176 7.22 11.24 11.65
CA ASP A 176 6.90 11.67 13.02
C ASP A 176 5.64 10.98 13.57
N PHE A 177 4.70 10.65 12.69
CA PHE A 177 3.46 9.95 13.02
C PHE A 177 3.12 8.92 11.95
N LEU A 178 2.71 7.74 12.39
CA LEU A 178 2.21 6.70 11.52
C LEU A 178 0.83 7.12 10.99
N ARG A 179 0.67 7.12 9.66
CA ARG A 179 -0.58 7.54 9.02
C ARG A 179 -1.80 6.72 9.43
N GLY A 180 -1.61 5.45 9.80
CA GLY A 180 -2.70 4.59 10.26
C GLY A 180 -2.24 3.14 10.45
N TYR A 181 -3.21 2.24 10.64
CA TYR A 181 -2.97 0.81 10.81
C TYR A 181 -4.06 0.01 10.08
N ALA A 182 -3.66 -1.13 9.51
CA ALA A 182 -4.51 -2.03 8.73
C ALA A 182 -4.14 -3.49 9.05
N TRP A 183 -4.65 -4.45 8.27
CA TRP A 183 -4.30 -5.87 8.46
C TRP A 183 -2.78 -6.09 8.33
N VAL A 184 -2.16 -5.43 7.35
CA VAL A 184 -0.71 -5.29 7.26
C VAL A 184 -0.37 -3.82 7.27
N THR A 185 0.67 -3.43 8.01
CA THR A 185 1.17 -2.05 8.06
C THR A 185 2.68 -2.06 8.07
N VAL A 186 3.31 -1.18 7.30
CA VAL A 186 4.74 -0.93 7.40
C VAL A 186 4.97 0.32 8.23
N CYS A 187 5.71 0.14 9.31
CA CYS A 187 6.13 1.20 10.22
C CYS A 187 7.52 1.69 9.79
N PRO A 188 7.70 2.98 9.49
CA PRO A 188 9.00 3.53 9.11
C PRO A 188 10.03 3.39 10.24
N GLN A 189 11.32 3.38 9.89
CA GLN A 189 12.42 3.05 10.82
C GLN A 189 12.42 3.89 12.11
N GLU A 190 12.13 5.17 11.99
CA GLU A 190 12.13 6.15 13.07
C GLU A 190 11.05 5.80 14.11
N LEU A 191 9.85 5.47 13.62
CA LEU A 191 8.71 5.10 14.44
C LEU A 191 8.89 3.69 15.03
N ALA A 192 9.40 2.75 14.24
CA ALA A 192 9.77 1.42 14.73
C ALA A 192 10.78 1.51 15.88
N THR A 193 11.76 2.40 15.79
CA THR A 193 12.74 2.66 16.85
C THR A 193 12.09 3.24 18.10
N ARG A 194 11.17 4.22 17.94
CA ARG A 194 10.40 4.80 19.06
C ARG A 194 9.53 3.77 19.78
N LEU A 195 9.04 2.76 19.05
CA LEU A 195 8.29 1.63 19.59
C LEU A 195 9.17 0.55 20.25
N GLY A 196 10.49 0.77 20.37
CA GLY A 196 11.43 -0.17 20.97
C GLY A 196 12.03 -1.18 20.00
N GLY A 197 11.81 -0.99 18.69
CA GLY A 197 12.35 -1.84 17.64
C GLY A 197 11.56 -3.14 17.42
N GLN A 198 12.11 -3.99 16.54
CA GLN A 198 11.48 -5.27 16.13
C GLN A 198 11.18 -6.18 17.33
N GLU A 199 12.15 -6.39 18.22
CA GLU A 199 12.01 -7.31 19.36
C GLU A 199 10.87 -6.89 20.30
N ALA A 200 10.68 -5.59 20.54
CA ALA A 200 9.57 -5.09 21.35
C ALA A 200 8.21 -5.32 20.68
N MET A 201 8.13 -5.12 19.36
CA MET A 201 6.92 -5.39 18.58
C MET A 201 6.58 -6.88 18.55
N GLU A 202 7.57 -7.77 18.42
CA GLU A 202 7.37 -9.22 18.54
C GLU A 202 6.91 -9.61 19.94
N ALA A 203 7.57 -9.11 20.98
CA ALA A 203 7.27 -9.41 22.38
C ALA A 203 5.87 -8.92 22.81
N SER A 204 5.32 -7.91 22.12
CA SER A 204 3.96 -7.41 22.39
C SER A 204 2.87 -8.45 22.18
N GLY A 205 3.10 -9.45 21.30
CA GLY A 205 2.10 -10.44 20.92
C GLY A 205 0.90 -9.87 20.14
N ALA A 206 0.96 -8.60 19.70
CA ALA A 206 -0.11 -7.97 18.92
C ALA A 206 -0.12 -8.42 17.46
N PHE A 207 1.02 -8.85 16.93
CA PHE A 207 1.23 -9.20 15.53
C PHE A 207 1.42 -10.71 15.35
N TYR A 208 0.88 -11.25 14.26
CA TYR A 208 1.14 -12.62 13.82
C TYR A 208 2.56 -12.77 13.28
N ARG A 209 3.02 -11.78 12.51
CA ARG A 209 4.34 -11.77 11.88
C ARG A 209 4.89 -10.34 11.90
N VAL A 210 6.16 -10.22 12.27
CA VAL A 210 6.94 -8.99 12.26
C VAL A 210 8.14 -9.24 11.34
N VAL A 211 8.35 -8.40 10.33
CA VAL A 211 9.41 -8.58 9.34
C VAL A 211 10.23 -7.29 9.23
N PRO A 212 11.50 -7.27 9.65
CA PRO A 212 12.37 -6.13 9.39
C PRO A 212 12.63 -6.01 7.88
N LEU A 213 12.64 -4.77 7.37
CA LEU A 213 13.01 -4.50 5.98
C LEU A 213 14.49 -4.10 5.93
N GLU A 214 15.23 -4.58 4.94
CA GLU A 214 16.67 -4.29 4.81
C GLU A 214 16.92 -2.79 4.54
N GLY A 215 16.06 -2.16 3.73
CA GLY A 215 16.08 -0.73 3.50
C GLY A 215 15.71 0.13 4.73
N GLY A 216 15.06 -0.45 5.75
CA GLY A 216 14.63 0.24 6.96
C GLY A 216 13.13 0.14 7.23
N GLY A 217 12.75 0.21 8.50
CA GLY A 217 11.38 0.01 8.94
C GLY A 217 11.03 -1.46 9.20
N VAL A 218 9.78 -1.70 9.56
CA VAL A 218 9.26 -3.02 9.94
C VAL A 218 7.87 -3.22 9.35
N LEU A 219 7.65 -4.34 8.66
CA LEU A 219 6.33 -4.80 8.27
C LEU A 219 5.67 -5.57 9.42
N LEU A 220 4.43 -5.21 9.70
CA LEU A 220 3.62 -5.73 10.79
C LEU A 220 2.36 -6.36 10.22
N GLN A 221 2.22 -7.67 10.37
CA GLN A 221 1.02 -8.42 9.99
C GLN A 221 0.21 -8.73 11.24
N ALA A 222 -1.00 -8.19 11.34
CA ALA A 222 -1.83 -8.25 12.54
C ALA A 222 -2.40 -9.66 12.82
N SER A 223 -2.77 -10.40 11.77
CA SER A 223 -3.31 -11.76 11.84
C SER A 223 -2.82 -12.61 10.66
N GLU A 224 -2.84 -13.94 10.79
CA GLU A 224 -2.40 -14.85 9.73
C GLU A 224 -3.12 -14.61 8.40
N THR A 225 -4.43 -14.39 8.46
CA THR A 225 -5.27 -14.09 7.30
C THR A 225 -5.91 -12.72 7.42
N SER A 226 -6.29 -12.13 6.27
CA SER A 226 -7.02 -10.85 6.24
C SER A 226 -8.39 -10.98 6.92
N SER A 227 -9.08 -12.11 6.77
CA SER A 227 -10.36 -12.36 7.44
C SER A 227 -10.22 -12.52 8.96
N GLY A 228 -9.03 -12.89 9.45
CA GLY A 228 -8.70 -12.96 10.86
C GLY A 228 -8.50 -11.59 11.52
N TYR A 229 -8.46 -10.49 10.76
CA TYR A 229 -8.26 -9.14 11.28
C TYR A 229 -9.54 -8.55 11.89
N THR A 230 -9.96 -9.15 13.00
CA THR A 230 -11.14 -8.75 13.79
C THR A 230 -10.90 -7.47 14.58
N ASP A 231 -11.96 -6.86 15.12
CA ASP A 231 -11.85 -5.65 15.94
C ASP A 231 -10.97 -5.85 17.17
N ARG A 232 -11.01 -7.05 17.79
CA ARG A 232 -10.11 -7.39 18.89
C ARG A 232 -8.64 -7.45 18.47
N VAL A 233 -8.35 -7.91 17.25
CA VAL A 233 -6.97 -7.90 16.72
C VAL A 233 -6.54 -6.46 16.46
N MET A 234 -7.40 -5.66 15.84
CA MET A 234 -7.19 -4.23 15.60
C MET A 234 -6.95 -3.45 16.89
N GLU A 235 -7.69 -3.72 17.96
CA GLU A 235 -7.50 -3.10 19.28
C GLU A 235 -6.11 -3.35 19.87
N ARG A 236 -5.59 -4.58 19.76
CA ARG A 236 -4.23 -4.92 20.22
C ARG A 236 -3.16 -4.23 19.39
N VAL A 237 -3.35 -4.16 18.07
CA VAL A 237 -2.45 -3.43 17.16
C VAL A 237 -2.44 -1.95 17.53
N PHE A 238 -3.61 -1.35 17.74
CA PHE A 238 -3.73 0.05 18.17
C PHE A 238 -2.98 0.31 19.47
N GLU A 239 -3.10 -0.55 20.48
CA GLU A 239 -2.41 -0.35 21.76
C GLU A 239 -0.88 -0.29 21.63
N VAL A 240 -0.32 -1.08 20.71
CA VAL A 240 1.12 -1.05 20.43
C VAL A 240 1.50 0.17 19.59
N LEU A 241 0.68 0.57 18.61
CA LEU A 241 1.00 1.65 17.68
C LEU A 241 0.61 3.05 18.19
N ALA A 242 -0.25 3.15 19.21
CA ALA A 242 -0.72 4.43 19.76
C ALA A 242 0.38 5.48 20.04
N PRO A 243 1.57 5.13 20.59
CA PRO A 243 2.65 6.09 20.85
C PRO A 243 3.25 6.75 19.60
N VAL A 244 2.93 6.25 18.41
CA VAL A 244 3.36 6.82 17.14
C VAL A 244 2.20 7.24 16.25
N LEU A 245 0.94 7.15 16.71
CA LEU A 245 -0.21 7.66 15.97
C LEU A 245 -0.44 9.16 16.28
N PRO A 246 -1.00 9.92 15.33
CA PRO A 246 -1.42 11.29 15.61
C PRO A 246 -2.50 11.32 16.70
N GLY A 247 -2.43 12.31 17.59
CA GLY A 247 -3.49 12.56 18.57
C GLY A 247 -4.76 13.12 17.91
N GLY A 248 -5.87 13.02 18.62
CA GLY A 248 -7.20 13.46 18.19
C GLY A 248 -8.25 12.38 18.41
N GLU A 249 -9.49 12.80 18.67
CA GLU A 249 -10.61 11.86 18.83
C GLU A 249 -11.11 11.40 17.45
N PRO A 250 -11.05 10.10 17.13
CA PRO A 250 -11.48 9.60 15.82
C PRO A 250 -13.01 9.50 15.74
N HIS A 251 -13.56 9.92 14.59
CA HIS A 251 -14.99 9.96 14.33
C HIS A 251 -15.35 9.13 13.10
N ALA A 252 -16.51 8.48 13.14
CA ALA A 252 -17.02 7.78 11.97
C ALA A 252 -17.51 8.80 10.93
N ASP A 253 -17.08 8.65 9.68
CA ASP A 253 -17.58 9.45 8.56
C ASP A 253 -18.64 8.66 7.77
N PRO A 254 -19.90 9.13 7.71
CA PRO A 254 -20.94 8.51 6.88
C PRO A 254 -20.60 8.38 5.39
N ALA A 255 -19.70 9.21 4.86
CA ALA A 255 -19.21 9.09 3.48
C ALA A 255 -18.27 7.89 3.29
N HIS A 256 -17.71 7.36 4.39
CA HIS A 256 -16.75 6.26 4.40
C HIS A 256 -17.19 5.15 5.38
N PRO A 257 -18.34 4.50 5.16
CA PRO A 257 -18.95 3.58 6.12
C PRO A 257 -18.15 2.30 6.38
N ASN A 258 -17.17 1.98 5.53
CA ASN A 258 -16.32 0.79 5.65
C ASN A 258 -15.00 1.07 6.42
N VAL A 259 -14.74 2.32 6.79
CA VAL A 259 -13.52 2.69 7.52
C VAL A 259 -13.56 2.08 8.93
N ARG A 260 -12.51 1.33 9.28
CA ARG A 260 -12.37 0.65 10.57
C ARG A 260 -11.26 1.29 11.38
N PHE A 261 -11.59 1.68 12.61
CA PHE A 261 -10.67 2.30 13.56
C PHE A 261 -11.08 1.98 14.99
N VAL A 262 -10.16 2.15 15.93
CA VAL A 262 -10.44 2.10 17.36
C VAL A 262 -10.95 3.47 17.83
N PRO A 263 -12.13 3.58 18.47
CA PRO A 263 -12.72 4.85 18.90
C PRO A 263 -12.05 5.38 20.18
N ARG A 264 -10.74 5.57 20.15
CA ARG A 264 -9.92 6.11 21.23
C ARG A 264 -8.90 7.08 20.64
N ASP A 265 -8.71 8.21 21.31
CA ASP A 265 -7.60 9.12 21.01
C ASP A 265 -6.26 8.38 21.24
N ALA A 266 -5.23 8.63 20.42
CA ALA A 266 -3.89 8.11 20.65
C ALA A 266 -3.07 8.99 21.61
N ALA A 267 -3.53 10.21 21.92
CA ALA A 267 -2.80 11.20 22.70
C ALA A 267 -2.49 10.78 24.15
N TRP A 268 -3.16 9.77 24.70
CA TRP A 268 -2.82 9.23 26.02
C TRP A 268 -1.48 8.48 26.06
N ALA A 269 -0.94 8.14 24.89
CA ALA A 269 0.28 7.36 24.76
C ALA A 269 1.56 8.21 24.54
N HIS A 270 1.43 9.53 24.41
CA HIS A 270 2.52 10.49 24.21
C HIS A 270 3.04 11.10 25.52
#